data_AF-A0A1U9K8K8-F1
#
_entry.id   AF-A0A1U9K8K8-F1
#
_cell.length_a   1.000
_cell.length_b   1.000
_cell.length_c   1.000
_cell.angle_alpha   90.00
_cell.angle_beta   90.00
_cell.angle_gamma   90.00
#
_symmetry.space_group_name_H-M   'P 1'
#
loop_
_entity.id
_entity.type
_entity.pdbx_description
1 polymer ?
#
loop_
_entity_poly.entity_id
_entity_poly.type
_entity_poly.pdbx_seq_one_letter_code
_entity_poly.pdbx_strand_id
1 'polypeptide(L)'
;MKPIIPEIASILEQSSDMLSFWETLRVKMMGIIADQLGEFLEQLDQALVAYYKTYYGWKSERRDQRQFTCFFGPVTYRRHLMYDKNGNAHYPVDEAIGLKPRKRYSPDVMILGRS
;
A
#
# COMPACT_ATOMS: atom_id res chain seq x y z
N MET A 1 -4.49 -14.95 7.64
CA MET A 1 -4.11 -14.08 8.78
C MET A 1 -3.24 -14.89 9.73
N LYS A 2 -1.98 -14.48 9.98
CA LYS A 2 -1.16 -15.11 11.03
C LYS A 2 -1.78 -14.81 12.40
N PRO A 3 -1.68 -15.71 13.40
CA PRO A 3 -2.20 -15.43 14.72
C PRO A 3 -1.35 -14.32 15.39
N ILE A 4 -1.99 -13.22 15.77
CA ILE A 4 -1.32 -12.03 16.34
C ILE A 4 -0.85 -12.30 17.78
N ILE A 5 -1.61 -13.06 18.57
CA ILE A 5 -1.31 -13.30 19.99
C ILE A 5 0.04 -14.01 20.21
N PRO A 6 0.38 -15.11 19.51
CA PRO A 6 1.68 -15.76 19.65
C PRO A 6 2.85 -14.86 19.24
N GLU A 7 2.66 -14.00 18.24
CA GLU A 7 3.71 -13.06 17.82
C GLU A 7 3.97 -12.00 18.90
N ILE A 8 2.92 -11.48 19.57
CA ILE A 8 3.08 -10.53 20.67
C ILE A 8 3.77 -11.19 21.88
N ALA A 9 3.41 -12.44 22.20
CA ALA A 9 4.06 -13.19 23.27
C ALA A 9 5.56 -13.37 23.00
N SER A 10 5.92 -13.73 21.77
CA SER A 10 7.32 -13.85 21.35
C SER A 10 8.08 -12.52 21.44
N ILE A 11 7.46 -11.40 21.10
CA ILE A 11 8.08 -10.06 21.26
C ILE A 11 8.32 -9.78 22.74
N LEU A 12 7.36 -10.09 23.62
CA LEU A 12 7.51 -9.92 25.06
C LEU A 12 8.67 -10.74 25.63
N GLU A 13 8.78 -12.01 25.25
CA GLU A 13 9.85 -12.93 25.70
C GLU A 13 11.25 -12.49 25.26
N GLN A 14 11.36 -11.83 24.10
CA GLN A 14 12.63 -11.40 23.51
C GLN A 14 13.07 -9.99 23.91
N SER A 15 12.20 -9.23 24.58
CA SER A 15 12.48 -7.83 24.93
C SER A 15 13.31 -7.74 26.22
N SER A 16 14.33 -6.88 26.21
CA SER A 16 15.17 -6.62 27.40
C SER A 16 14.47 -5.78 28.47
N ASP A 17 13.50 -4.97 28.04
CA ASP A 17 12.80 -3.99 28.86
C ASP A 17 11.47 -3.59 28.18
N MET A 18 10.65 -2.82 28.90
CA MET A 18 9.34 -2.41 28.37
C MET A 18 9.44 -1.45 27.17
N LEU A 19 10.49 -0.64 27.05
CA LEU A 19 10.63 0.27 25.92
C LEU A 19 10.95 -0.51 24.64
N SER A 20 11.89 -1.45 24.69
CA SER A 20 12.21 -2.34 23.56
C SER A 20 11.01 -3.21 23.13
N PHE A 21 10.20 -3.64 24.09
CA PHE A 21 8.90 -4.28 23.81
C PHE A 21 7.97 -3.37 23.01
N TRP A 22 7.69 -2.15 23.50
CA TRP A 22 6.78 -1.23 22.84
C TRP A 22 7.26 -0.80 21.45
N GLU A 23 8.57 -0.63 21.27
CA GLU A 23 9.15 -0.31 19.97
C GLU A 23 8.99 -1.44 18.97
N THR A 24 9.34 -2.66 19.36
CA THR A 24 9.21 -3.84 18.50
C THR A 24 7.75 -4.11 18.15
N LEU A 25 6.85 -4.01 19.14
CA LEU A 25 5.41 -4.16 18.92
C LEU A 25 4.88 -3.11 17.95
N ARG A 26 5.26 -1.83 18.12
CA ARG A 26 4.86 -0.74 17.22
C ARG A 26 5.31 -1.03 15.78
N VAL A 27 6.59 -1.35 15.56
CA VAL A 27 7.12 -1.65 14.22
C VAL A 27 6.36 -2.82 13.59
N LYS A 28 6.12 -3.88 14.36
CA LYS A 28 5.36 -5.04 13.89
C LYS A 28 3.92 -4.68 13.50
N MET A 29 3.20 -3.93 14.34
CA MET A 29 1.82 -3.52 14.05
C MET A 29 1.74 -2.61 12.82
N MET A 30 2.68 -1.67 12.67
CA MET A 30 2.75 -0.80 11.50
C MET A 30 2.98 -1.62 10.22
N GLY A 31 3.87 -2.62 10.27
CA GLY A 31 4.07 -3.56 9.16
C GLY A 31 2.80 -4.33 8.78
N ILE A 32 2.06 -4.86 9.76
CA ILE A 32 0.79 -5.57 9.51
C ILE A 32 -0.22 -4.65 8.82
N ILE A 33 -0.35 -3.40 9.27
CA ILE A 33 -1.26 -2.42 8.65
C ILE A 33 -0.79 -2.08 7.23
N ALA A 34 0.52 -1.90 7.01
CA ALA A 34 1.08 -1.62 5.70
C ALA A 34 0.83 -2.76 4.69
N ASP A 35 1.00 -4.02 5.13
CA ASP A 35 0.70 -5.20 4.32
C ASP A 35 -0.79 -5.27 3.97
N GLN A 36 -1.67 -5.07 4.96
CA GLN A 36 -3.11 -5.09 4.74
C GLN A 36 -3.58 -3.98 3.79
N LEU A 37 -2.96 -2.79 3.88
CA LEU A 37 -3.21 -1.70 2.96
C LEU A 37 -2.73 -2.07 1.55
N GLY A 38 -1.59 -2.74 1.41
CA GLY A 38 -1.12 -3.28 0.13
C GLY A 38 -2.14 -4.22 -0.52
N GLU A 39 -2.66 -5.18 0.25
CA GLU A 39 -3.71 -6.10 -0.22
C GLU A 39 -4.99 -5.37 -0.62
N PHE A 40 -5.43 -4.40 0.18
CA PHE A 40 -6.59 -3.57 -0.13
C PHE A 40 -6.40 -2.81 -1.45
N LEU A 41 -5.22 -2.24 -1.69
CA LEU A 41 -4.91 -1.55 -2.94
C LEU A 41 -4.94 -2.50 -4.14
N GLU A 42 -4.53 -3.75 -4.00
CA GLU A 42 -4.65 -4.75 -5.06
C GLU A 42 -6.11 -5.11 -5.36
N GLN A 43 -6.96 -5.19 -4.33
CA GLN A 43 -8.40 -5.41 -4.52
C GLN A 43 -9.07 -4.21 -5.20
N LEU A 44 -8.72 -3.00 -4.78
CA LEU A 44 -9.19 -1.77 -5.41
C LEU A 44 -8.75 -1.68 -6.88
N ASP A 45 -7.51 -2.03 -7.18
CA ASP A 45 -6.98 -2.10 -8.55
C ASP A 45 -7.81 -3.05 -9.43
N GLN A 46 -8.14 -4.26 -8.94
CA GLN A 46 -9.00 -5.19 -9.66
C GLN A 46 -10.40 -4.62 -9.94
N ALA A 47 -11.01 -3.97 -8.93
CA ALA A 47 -12.33 -3.36 -9.06
C ALA A 47 -12.32 -2.21 -10.09
N LEU A 48 -11.31 -1.35 -10.06
CA LEU A 48 -11.15 -0.24 -11.00
C LEU A 48 -10.90 -0.76 -12.43
N VAL A 49 -10.08 -1.80 -12.60
CA VAL A 49 -9.84 -2.41 -13.92
C VAL A 49 -11.14 -2.96 -14.51
N ALA A 50 -11.94 -3.67 -13.70
CA ALA A 50 -13.24 -4.19 -14.14
C ALA A 50 -14.21 -3.06 -14.53
N TYR A 51 -14.24 -1.99 -13.72
CA TYR A 51 -15.04 -0.80 -13.99
C TYR A 51 -14.63 -0.11 -15.30
N TYR A 52 -13.35 0.23 -15.48
CA TYR A 52 -12.89 0.94 -16.68
C TYR A 52 -12.98 0.10 -17.96
N LYS A 53 -12.77 -1.21 -17.88
CA LYS A 53 -13.04 -2.12 -19.01
C LYS A 53 -14.51 -2.09 -19.41
N THR A 54 -15.42 -2.26 -18.45
CA THR A 54 -16.86 -2.39 -18.70
C THR A 54 -17.48 -1.10 -19.21
N TYR A 55 -17.20 0.02 -18.54
CA TYR A 55 -17.91 1.28 -18.80
C TYR A 55 -17.20 2.19 -19.81
N TYR A 56 -15.88 2.07 -19.94
CA TYR A 56 -15.08 2.98 -20.76
C TYR A 56 -14.34 2.28 -21.89
N GLY A 57 -14.40 0.94 -21.97
CA GLY A 57 -13.72 0.16 -23.00
C GLY A 57 -12.19 0.24 -22.93
N TRP A 58 -11.64 0.54 -21.74
CA TRP A 58 -10.20 0.62 -21.54
C TRP A 58 -9.56 -0.76 -21.67
N LYS A 59 -8.28 -0.80 -22.07
CA LYS A 59 -7.51 -2.04 -22.20
C LYS A 59 -6.42 -2.11 -21.14
N SER A 60 -6.27 -3.28 -20.53
CA SER A 60 -5.17 -3.55 -19.60
C SER A 60 -3.99 -4.13 -20.37
N GLU A 61 -2.79 -3.60 -20.17
CA GLU A 61 -1.57 -4.09 -20.83
C GLU A 61 -0.78 -5.03 -19.91
N ARG A 62 -0.39 -4.55 -18.74
CA ARG A 62 0.48 -5.28 -17.81
C ARG A 62 0.16 -4.95 -16.35
N ARG A 63 0.74 -5.74 -15.43
CA ARG A 63 0.62 -5.56 -13.99
C ARG A 63 1.99 -5.34 -13.37
N ASP A 64 2.24 -4.14 -12.85
CA ASP A 64 3.53 -3.71 -12.31
C ASP A 64 3.50 -3.71 -10.77
N GLN A 65 4.65 -3.99 -10.14
CA GLN A 65 4.80 -3.79 -8.70
C GLN A 65 5.20 -2.34 -8.40
N ARG A 66 4.56 -1.73 -7.40
CA ARG A 66 4.95 -0.43 -6.84
C ARG A 66 5.11 -0.52 -5.33
N GLN A 67 6.02 0.31 -4.83
CA GLN A 67 6.14 0.62 -3.42
C GLN A 67 6.08 2.13 -3.20
N PHE A 68 5.40 2.55 -2.14
CA PHE A 68 5.44 3.90 -1.62
C PHE A 68 5.46 3.87 -0.09
N THR A 69 5.98 4.92 0.52
CA THR A 69 6.04 5.09 1.97
C THR A 69 4.88 5.98 2.42
N CYS A 70 4.11 5.51 3.40
CA CYS A 70 3.09 6.27 4.11
C CYS A 70 3.38 6.25 5.63
N PHE A 71 2.43 6.73 6.43
CA PHE A 71 2.55 6.77 7.90
C PHE A 71 2.84 5.39 8.52
N PHE A 72 2.28 4.32 7.97
CA PHE A 72 2.47 2.95 8.46
C PHE A 72 3.79 2.30 7.98
N GLY A 73 4.60 3.04 7.20
CA GLY A 73 5.82 2.53 6.61
C GLY A 73 5.69 2.23 5.10
N PRO A 74 6.57 1.38 4.54
CA PRO A 74 6.55 1.04 3.12
C PRO A 74 5.39 0.10 2.79
N VAL A 75 4.51 0.54 1.90
CA VAL A 75 3.40 -0.26 1.34
C VAL A 75 3.78 -0.71 -0.05
N THR A 76 3.68 -2.01 -0.30
CA THR A 76 3.96 -2.62 -1.60
C THR A 76 2.68 -3.24 -2.15
N TYR A 77 2.38 -2.99 -3.42
CA TYR A 77 1.19 -3.52 -4.10
C TYR A 77 1.44 -3.67 -5.60
N ARG A 78 0.63 -4.50 -6.26
CA ARG A 78 0.60 -4.66 -7.71
C ARG A 78 -0.59 -3.95 -8.33
N ARG A 79 -0.35 -3.30 -9.47
CA ARG A 79 -1.31 -2.43 -10.15
C ARG A 79 -1.29 -2.63 -11.66
N HIS A 80 -2.40 -2.37 -12.33
CA HIS A 80 -2.46 -2.46 -13.79
C HIS A 80 -2.12 -1.14 -14.47
N LEU A 81 -1.35 -1.24 -15.56
CA LEU A 81 -1.26 -0.20 -16.58
C LEU A 81 -2.44 -0.39 -17.55
N MET A 82 -3.26 0.64 -17.68
CA MET A 82 -4.41 0.66 -18.59
C MET A 82 -4.29 1.76 -19.63
N TYR A 83 -4.88 1.56 -20.80
CA TYR A 83 -5.00 2.57 -21.83
C TYR A 83 -6.46 2.95 -22.05
N ASP A 84 -6.70 4.25 -22.10
CA ASP A 84 -7.98 4.79 -22.51
C ASP A 84 -8.20 4.60 -24.03
N LYS A 85 -9.37 5.01 -24.51
CA LYS A 85 -9.70 4.94 -25.96
C LYS A 85 -8.83 5.85 -26.84
N ASN A 86 -8.17 6.84 -26.25
CA ASN A 86 -7.29 7.78 -26.93
C ASN A 86 -5.82 7.29 -26.95
N GLY A 87 -5.52 6.17 -26.29
CA GLY A 87 -4.17 5.64 -26.16
C GLY A 87 -3.35 6.29 -25.04
N ASN A 88 -3.97 7.03 -24.13
CA ASN A 88 -3.31 7.56 -22.94
C ASN A 88 -3.15 6.46 -21.89
N ALA A 89 -1.97 6.40 -21.26
CA ALA A 89 -1.64 5.41 -20.25
C ALA A 89 -2.03 5.90 -18.85
N HIS A 90 -2.67 5.01 -18.09
CA HIS A 90 -3.22 5.27 -16.76
C HIS A 90 -2.82 4.18 -15.77
N TYR A 91 -2.62 4.57 -14.52
CA TYR A 91 -2.54 3.66 -13.39
C TYR A 91 -3.73 3.94 -12.46
N PRO A 92 -4.90 3.31 -12.69
CA PRO A 92 -6.16 3.72 -12.07
C PRO A 92 -6.10 3.81 -10.54
N VAL A 93 -5.49 2.82 -9.89
CA VAL A 93 -5.37 2.79 -8.44
C VAL A 93 -4.49 3.92 -7.91
N ASP A 94 -3.41 4.29 -8.61
CA ASP A 94 -2.56 5.41 -8.18
C ASP A 94 -3.30 6.73 -8.25
N GLU A 95 -4.04 6.93 -9.34
CA GLU A 95 -4.80 8.13 -9.61
C GLU A 95 -5.90 8.28 -8.57
N ALA A 96 -6.57 7.18 -8.22
CA ALA A 96 -7.61 7.13 -7.19
C ALA A 96 -7.09 7.53 -5.80
N ILE A 97 -5.86 7.15 -5.45
CA ILE A 97 -5.24 7.49 -4.15
C ILE A 97 -4.35 8.76 -4.21
N GLY A 98 -4.35 9.47 -5.34
CA GLY A 98 -3.59 10.71 -5.51
C GLY A 98 -2.05 10.54 -5.54
N LEU A 99 -1.55 9.34 -5.82
CA LEU A 99 -0.11 9.09 -5.93
C LEU A 99 0.44 9.63 -7.26
N LYS A 100 1.09 10.79 -7.19
CA LYS A 100 1.74 11.40 -8.36
C LYS A 100 2.76 10.44 -9.01
N PRO A 101 2.93 10.51 -10.35
CA PRO A 101 3.96 9.74 -11.05
C PRO A 101 5.34 9.95 -10.43
N ARG A 102 6.11 8.85 -10.30
CA ARG A 102 7.49 8.81 -9.76
C ARG A 102 7.63 9.24 -8.28
N LYS A 103 6.56 9.67 -7.61
CA LYS A 103 6.60 9.96 -6.16
C LYS A 103 6.53 8.65 -5.38
N ARG A 104 7.38 8.54 -4.36
CA ARG A 104 7.49 7.39 -3.46
C ARG A 104 6.89 7.65 -2.08
N TYR A 105 6.24 8.78 -1.87
CA TYR A 105 5.68 9.17 -0.58
C TYR A 105 4.20 9.50 -0.74
N SER A 106 3.37 9.08 0.21
CA SER A 106 1.99 9.57 0.30
C SER A 106 2.00 11.08 0.56
N PRO A 107 0.95 11.82 0.14
CA PRO A 107 0.84 13.24 0.45
C PRO A 107 1.03 13.58 1.93
N ASP A 108 0.53 12.73 2.84
CA ASP A 108 0.58 12.94 4.28
C ASP A 108 2.01 12.92 4.86
N VAL A 109 2.89 12.08 4.30
CA VAL A 109 4.31 12.03 4.72
C VAL A 109 5.05 13.31 4.31
N MET A 110 4.66 13.95 3.21
CA MET A 110 5.26 15.25 2.84
C MET A 110 4.82 16.40 3.75
N ILE A 111 3.70 16.27 4.46
CA ILE A 111 3.19 17.28 5.41
C ILE A 111 3.93 17.17 6.75
N LEU A 112 4.19 15.95 7.23
CA LEU A 112 4.91 15.69 8.49
C LEU A 112 6.40 16.04 8.45
N GLY A 113 7.01 16.17 7.27
CA GLY A 113 8.41 16.57 7.12
C GLY A 113 8.66 18.09 7.13
N ARG A 114 7.65 18.91 7.44
CA ARG A 114 7.71 20.39 7.44
C ARG A 114 7.47 21.04 8.81
N SER A 115 7.33 20.26 9.88
CA SER A 115 7.17 20.76 11.25
C SER A 115 8.49 20.75 12.01
#